data_AF-A0A7V1IHL3-F1
#
_entry.id   AF-A0A7V1IHL3-F1
#
_cell.length_a   1.000
_cell.length_b   1.000
_cell.length_c   1.000
_cell.angle_alpha   90.00
_cell.angle_beta   90.00
_cell.angle_gamma   90.00
#
_symmetry.space_group_name_H-M   'P 1'
#
loop_
_entity.id
_entity.type
_entity.pdbx_description
1 polymer ?
#
loop_
_entity_poly.entity_id
_entity_poly.type
_entity_poly.pdbx_seq_one_letter_code
_entity_poly.pdbx_strand_id
1 'polypeptide(L)'
;MPETIAREETPTEELARLLDDAEAHRLRALPFDDLHRLARLYRSESARLARLRDRGGDPDRIGHLNSLCVRAHGLLYSKGDGARSRSFVREIARALAGTGRFQTLAWALLAIGVVIGFSLVVLDPSALYALMPASLGYDTGRIDALYRSAEARDAFLAREVPDAARNMVFGSSLFANNTRVGILAFATGVLFGLPTLLLQFYNGIMLGTIGAIFLRGDHALAFLAWILPHAVPELTAISLCCAGGLVLGHAMAAPGRETRTRALQRSAPAALALFLASLPLFFVAAWIESFIRESTLGTAARLGVAAAGLILLGAAARVLRGLRGERPTSPTW
;
A
#
# COMPACT_ATOMS: atom_id res chain seq x y z
N MET A 1 -55.53 12.42 45.93
CA MET A 1 -54.21 12.60 45.28
C MET A 1 -54.14 11.61 44.14
N PRO A 2 -53.87 12.02 42.89
CA PRO A 2 -53.79 11.07 41.77
C PRO A 2 -52.49 10.27 41.83
N GLU A 3 -52.61 8.94 41.77
CA GLU A 3 -51.49 8.00 41.55
C GLU A 3 -50.82 8.34 40.22
N THR A 4 -49.56 8.74 40.29
CA THR A 4 -48.72 8.88 39.10
C THR A 4 -48.31 7.47 38.68
N ILE A 5 -49.00 6.90 37.69
CA ILE A 5 -48.61 5.65 37.04
C ILE A 5 -47.24 5.88 36.39
N ALA A 6 -46.18 5.30 36.95
CA ALA A 6 -44.86 5.31 36.33
C ALA A 6 -44.96 4.62 34.97
N ARG A 7 -44.69 5.37 33.90
CA ARG A 7 -44.75 4.87 32.52
C ARG A 7 -43.65 3.84 32.33
N GLU A 8 -43.99 2.61 31.94
CA GLU A 8 -42.99 1.59 31.60
C GLU A 8 -42.10 2.08 30.46
N GLU A 9 -40.79 2.03 30.67
CA GLU A 9 -39.78 2.42 29.68
C GLU A 9 -39.82 1.48 28.48
N THR A 10 -39.85 2.05 27.27
CA THR A 10 -39.88 1.24 26.06
C THR A 10 -38.51 0.63 25.76
N PRO A 11 -38.44 -0.52 25.06
CA PRO A 11 -37.15 -1.13 24.67
C PRO A 11 -36.22 -0.19 23.88
N THR A 12 -36.78 0.77 23.16
CA THR A 12 -36.02 1.79 22.42
C THR A 12 -35.42 2.85 23.35
N GLU A 13 -36.17 3.31 24.35
CA GLU A 13 -35.68 4.25 25.37
C GLU A 13 -34.61 3.58 26.24
N GLU A 14 -34.80 2.32 26.60
CA GLU A 14 -33.81 1.55 27.35
C GLU A 14 -32.51 1.35 26.55
N LEU A 15 -32.61 1.06 25.25
CA LEU A 15 -31.44 0.99 24.37
C LEU A 15 -30.70 2.33 24.32
N ALA A 16 -31.42 3.45 24.23
CA ALA A 16 -30.82 4.78 24.21
C ALA A 16 -30.08 5.08 25.53
N ARG A 17 -30.71 4.83 26.69
CA ARG A 17 -30.08 5.03 28.01
C ARG A 17 -28.80 4.21 28.16
N LEU A 18 -28.86 2.92 27.85
CA LEU A 18 -27.68 2.04 27.96
C LEU A 18 -26.55 2.46 27.00
N LEU A 19 -26.87 3.02 25.84
CA LEU A 19 -25.86 3.58 24.92
C LEU A 19 -25.23 4.85 25.47
N ASP A 20 -26.04 5.75 26.03
CA ASP A 20 -25.56 6.99 26.62
C ASP A 20 -24.64 6.71 27.82
N ASP A 21 -25.01 5.75 28.68
CA ASP A 21 -24.19 5.29 29.80
C ASP A 21 -22.86 4.67 29.35
N ALA A 22 -22.91 3.85 28.29
CA ALA A 22 -21.74 3.20 27.72
C ALA A 22 -20.74 4.18 27.10
N GLU A 23 -21.25 5.22 26.44
CA GLU A 23 -20.45 6.26 25.79
C GLU A 23 -19.80 7.18 26.84
N ALA A 24 -20.52 7.49 27.93
CA ALA A 24 -20.02 8.30 29.04
C ALA A 24 -18.92 7.60 29.86
N HIS A 25 -19.06 6.30 30.14
CA HIS A 25 -18.18 5.57 31.09
C HIS A 25 -17.20 4.59 30.42
N ARG A 26 -17.20 4.51 29.09
CA ARG A 26 -16.56 3.48 28.24
C ARG A 26 -17.19 2.09 28.45
N LEU A 27 -17.39 1.35 27.35
CA LEU A 27 -17.99 0.00 27.31
C LEU A 27 -17.48 -0.98 28.40
N ARG A 28 -16.21 -0.89 28.79
CA ARG A 28 -15.59 -1.79 29.79
C ARG A 28 -16.03 -1.54 31.24
N ALA A 29 -16.66 -0.41 31.52
CA ALA A 29 -17.18 -0.08 32.85
C ALA A 29 -18.62 -0.57 33.06
N LEU A 30 -19.31 -1.02 32.00
CA LEU A 30 -20.66 -1.55 32.12
C LEU A 30 -20.66 -2.91 32.84
N PRO A 31 -21.58 -3.14 33.78
CA PRO A 31 -21.86 -4.46 34.33
C PRO A 31 -22.14 -5.48 33.23
N PHE A 32 -21.78 -6.74 33.47
CA PHE A 32 -21.96 -7.84 32.51
C PHE A 32 -23.42 -8.01 32.07
N ASP A 33 -24.36 -7.83 33.01
CA ASP A 33 -25.80 -7.94 32.74
C ASP A 33 -26.29 -6.83 31.80
N ASP A 34 -25.79 -5.61 31.96
CA ASP A 34 -26.14 -4.46 31.10
C ASP A 34 -25.57 -4.62 29.69
N LEU A 35 -24.36 -5.18 29.57
CA LEU A 35 -23.77 -5.50 28.27
C LEU A 35 -24.58 -6.59 27.53
N HIS A 36 -25.01 -7.63 28.24
CA HIS A 36 -25.88 -8.66 27.68
C HIS A 36 -27.24 -8.10 27.28
N ARG A 37 -27.80 -7.20 28.10
CA ARG A 37 -29.08 -6.54 27.85
C ARG A 37 -29.00 -5.63 26.62
N LEU A 38 -27.94 -4.81 26.52
CA LEU A 38 -27.64 -3.98 25.36
C LEU A 38 -27.56 -4.80 24.07
N ALA A 39 -26.85 -5.94 24.09
CA ALA A 39 -26.73 -6.81 22.92
C ALA A 39 -28.06 -7.46 22.50
N ARG A 40 -28.94 -7.78 23.46
CA ARG A 40 -30.30 -8.27 23.15
C ARG A 40 -31.17 -7.17 22.54
N LEU A 41 -31.18 -5.98 23.15
CA LEU A 41 -31.95 -4.82 22.71
C LEU A 41 -31.53 -4.36 21.31
N TYR A 42 -30.23 -4.34 21.04
CA TYR A 42 -29.71 -4.07 19.70
C TYR A 42 -30.29 -5.03 18.64
N ARG A 43 -30.31 -6.34 18.92
CA ARG A 43 -30.85 -7.33 17.98
C ARG A 43 -32.36 -7.18 17.78
N SER A 44 -33.12 -6.93 18.86
CA SER A 44 -34.58 -6.76 18.76
C SER A 44 -34.95 -5.48 18.01
N GLU A 45 -34.27 -4.36 18.30
CA GLU A 45 -34.54 -3.08 17.66
C GLU A 45 -34.04 -3.05 16.21
N SER A 46 -32.94 -3.74 15.87
CA SER A 46 -32.51 -3.93 14.48
C SER A 46 -33.55 -4.69 13.65
N ALA A 47 -34.16 -5.73 14.23
CA ALA A 47 -35.24 -6.48 13.59
C ALA A 47 -36.52 -5.62 13.44
N ARG A 48 -36.79 -4.74 14.40
CA ARG A 48 -37.91 -3.80 14.34
C ARG A 48 -37.70 -2.72 13.27
N LEU A 49 -36.48 -2.19 13.15
CA LEU A 49 -36.08 -1.25 12.10
C LEU A 49 -36.27 -1.86 10.71
N ALA A 50 -35.87 -3.11 10.52
CA ALA A 50 -36.08 -3.82 9.25
C ALA A 50 -37.57 -3.91 8.88
N ARG A 51 -38.44 -4.25 9.85
CA ARG A 51 -39.90 -4.28 9.65
C ARG A 51 -40.50 -2.90 9.34
N LEU A 52 -40.00 -1.85 9.99
CA LEU A 52 -40.48 -0.48 9.77
C LEU A 52 -40.09 0.04 8.37
N ARG A 53 -38.90 -0.29 7.89
CA ARG A 53 -38.45 0.05 6.54
C ARG A 53 -39.27 -0.65 5.46
N ASP A 54 -39.53 -1.94 5.65
CA ASP A 54 -40.28 -2.76 4.70
C ASP A 54 -41.75 -2.32 4.56
N ARG A 55 -42.38 -1.88 5.65
CA ARG A 55 -43.79 -1.44 5.67
C ARG A 55 -44.00 0.04 5.39
N GLY A 56 -42.96 0.79 5.02
CA GLY A 56 -43.06 2.24 4.78
C GLY A 56 -43.49 3.03 6.02
N GLY A 57 -42.91 2.72 7.19
CA GLY A 57 -43.19 3.42 8.44
C GLY A 57 -42.74 4.89 8.42
N ASP A 58 -43.14 5.63 9.47
CA ASP A 58 -42.79 7.02 9.70
C ASP A 58 -41.26 7.30 9.55
N PRO A 59 -40.85 8.21 8.64
CA PRO A 59 -39.45 8.53 8.38
C PRO A 59 -38.65 8.96 9.62
N ASP A 60 -39.25 9.72 10.54
CA ASP A 60 -38.56 10.23 11.71
C ASP A 60 -38.23 9.11 12.70
N ARG A 61 -39.17 8.17 12.86
CA ARG A 61 -38.99 6.97 13.69
C ARG A 61 -37.97 6.01 13.10
N ILE A 62 -37.93 5.88 11.76
CA ILE A 62 -36.90 5.09 11.06
C ILE A 62 -35.53 5.73 11.27
N GLY A 63 -35.42 7.06 11.14
CA GLY A 63 -34.18 7.80 11.35
C GLY A 63 -33.63 7.64 12.77
N HIS A 64 -34.49 7.84 13.78
CA HIS A 64 -34.13 7.69 15.19
C HIS A 64 -33.69 6.25 15.53
N LEU A 65 -34.45 5.24 15.10
CA LEU A 65 -34.11 3.85 15.42
C LEU A 65 -32.85 3.39 14.69
N ASN A 66 -32.62 3.88 13.47
CA ASN A 66 -31.40 3.62 12.72
C ASN A 66 -30.17 4.23 13.40
N SER A 67 -30.26 5.45 13.95
CA SER A 67 -29.13 6.07 14.65
C SER A 67 -28.74 5.29 15.92
N LEU A 68 -29.72 4.84 16.70
CA LEU A 68 -29.48 3.96 17.86
C LEU A 68 -28.83 2.63 17.46
N CYS A 69 -29.29 1.99 16.38
CA CYS A 69 -28.71 0.74 15.90
C CYS A 69 -27.26 0.91 15.41
N VAL A 70 -26.94 2.01 14.73
CA VAL A 70 -25.58 2.31 14.27
C VAL A 70 -24.64 2.56 15.46
N ARG A 71 -25.07 3.35 16.45
CA ARG A 71 -24.32 3.59 17.70
C ARG A 71 -24.05 2.28 18.43
N ALA A 72 -25.08 1.47 18.64
CA ALA A 72 -24.96 0.15 19.27
C ALA A 72 -24.03 -0.80 18.51
N HIS A 73 -24.08 -0.79 17.17
CA HIS A 73 -23.19 -1.60 16.35
C HIS A 73 -21.72 -1.19 16.52
N GLY A 74 -21.43 0.11 16.46
CA GLY A 74 -20.08 0.63 16.69
C GLY A 74 -19.56 0.25 18.08
N LEU A 75 -20.41 0.34 19.10
CA LEU A 75 -20.04 0.08 20.48
C LEU A 75 -19.85 -1.42 20.79
N LEU A 76 -20.71 -2.31 20.25
CA LEU A 76 -20.64 -3.77 20.47
C LEU A 76 -19.59 -4.48 19.60
N TYR A 77 -19.35 -3.99 18.38
CA TYR A 77 -18.52 -4.68 17.38
C TYR A 77 -17.22 -3.95 17.03
N SER A 78 -17.02 -2.69 17.46
CA SER A 78 -15.70 -2.06 17.34
C SER A 78 -14.74 -2.60 18.39
N LYS A 79 -13.86 -3.52 17.98
CA LYS A 79 -12.65 -3.86 18.74
C LYS A 79 -11.72 -2.66 18.70
N GLY A 80 -11.54 -1.98 19.84
CA GLY A 80 -10.75 -0.74 19.96
C GLY A 80 -9.53 -0.65 19.04
N ASP A 81 -9.51 0.40 18.23
CA ASP A 81 -8.62 0.58 17.06
C ASP A 81 -7.11 0.46 17.38
N GLY A 82 -6.73 0.78 18.62
CA GLY A 82 -5.33 0.71 19.07
C GLY A 82 -4.75 -0.72 19.22
N ALA A 83 -5.59 -1.75 19.39
CA ALA A 83 -5.14 -3.14 19.45
C ALA A 83 -5.05 -3.76 18.04
N ARG A 84 -5.96 -3.39 17.13
CA ARG A 84 -5.97 -3.82 15.73
C ARG A 84 -4.77 -3.25 14.95
N SER A 85 -4.46 -1.96 15.11
CA SER A 85 -3.29 -1.33 14.48
C SER A 85 -1.95 -1.90 14.98
N ARG A 86 -1.79 -2.10 16.30
CA ARG A 86 -0.60 -2.76 16.87
C ARG A 86 -0.44 -4.22 16.41
N SER A 87 -1.53 -4.94 16.20
CA SER A 87 -1.50 -6.28 15.62
C SER A 87 -1.02 -6.26 14.17
N PHE A 88 -1.49 -5.28 13.39
CA PHE A 88 -1.17 -5.15 11.98
C PHE A 88 0.29 -4.75 11.71
N VAL A 89 0.85 -3.78 12.45
CA VAL A 89 2.28 -3.43 12.34
C VAL A 89 3.17 -4.62 12.70
N ARG A 90 2.75 -5.42 13.69
CA ARG A 90 3.46 -6.65 14.07
C ARG A 90 3.36 -7.72 12.98
N GLU A 91 2.25 -7.80 12.26
CA GLU A 91 2.09 -8.68 11.11
C GLU A 91 3.00 -8.30 9.95
N ILE A 92 3.10 -7.00 9.62
CA ILE A 92 4.10 -6.48 8.66
C ILE A 92 5.52 -6.83 9.09
N ALA A 93 5.86 -6.58 10.36
CA ALA A 93 7.18 -6.91 10.90
C ALA A 93 7.52 -8.41 10.77
N ARG A 94 6.55 -9.29 11.07
CA ARG A 94 6.70 -10.74 10.90
C ARG A 94 6.83 -11.14 9.43
N ALA A 95 6.03 -10.56 8.55
CA ALA A 95 6.07 -10.85 7.11
C ALA A 95 7.43 -10.45 6.53
N LEU A 96 7.92 -9.25 6.82
CA LEU A 96 9.24 -8.78 6.41
C LEU A 96 10.37 -9.68 6.93
N ALA A 97 10.24 -10.19 8.16
CA ALA A 97 11.22 -11.11 8.73
C ALA A 97 11.17 -12.51 8.11
N GLY A 98 9.96 -13.03 7.86
CA GLY A 98 9.72 -14.42 7.43
C GLY A 98 9.84 -14.66 5.92
N THR A 99 9.92 -13.60 5.11
CA THR A 99 9.92 -13.69 3.64
C THR A 99 11.22 -13.20 3.00
N GLY A 100 12.31 -13.14 3.78
CA GLY A 100 13.58 -12.54 3.34
C GLY A 100 14.10 -13.09 2.00
N ARG A 101 13.99 -14.41 1.76
CA ARG A 101 14.42 -15.02 0.49
C ARG A 101 13.68 -14.46 -0.73
N PHE A 102 12.39 -14.17 -0.60
CA PHE A 102 11.56 -13.63 -1.69
C PHE A 102 11.87 -12.15 -1.93
N GLN A 103 12.16 -11.41 -0.86
CA GLN A 103 12.62 -10.03 -0.95
C GLN A 103 14.00 -9.96 -1.63
N THR A 104 14.94 -10.82 -1.24
CA THR A 104 16.25 -10.91 -1.91
C THR A 104 16.12 -11.28 -3.37
N LEU A 105 15.25 -12.24 -3.71
CA LEU A 105 14.98 -12.60 -5.10
C LEU A 105 14.38 -11.43 -5.90
N ALA A 106 13.41 -10.70 -5.33
CA ALA A 106 12.81 -9.53 -5.98
C ALA A 106 13.86 -8.44 -6.29
N TRP A 107 14.77 -8.15 -5.35
CA TRP A 107 15.87 -7.21 -5.56
C TRP A 107 16.92 -7.74 -6.54
N ALA A 108 17.23 -9.04 -6.49
CA ALA A 108 18.17 -9.65 -7.43
C ALA A 108 17.64 -9.58 -8.88
N LEU A 109 16.35 -9.88 -9.10
CA LEU A 109 15.72 -9.78 -10.42
C LEU A 109 15.75 -8.35 -10.95
N LEU A 110 15.46 -7.37 -10.10
CA LEU A 110 15.56 -5.96 -10.46
C LEU A 110 16.99 -5.60 -10.86
N ALA A 111 17.98 -5.95 -10.04
CA ALA A 111 19.38 -5.65 -10.28
C ALA A 111 19.92 -6.32 -11.55
N ILE A 112 19.58 -7.60 -11.76
CA ILE A 112 19.95 -8.34 -12.97
C ILE A 112 19.31 -7.68 -14.20
N GLY A 113 18.04 -7.28 -14.11
CA GLY A 113 17.37 -6.52 -15.17
C GLY A 113 18.09 -5.20 -15.47
N VAL A 114 18.47 -4.43 -14.45
CA VAL A 114 19.22 -3.16 -14.61
C VAL A 114 20.53 -3.40 -15.35
N VAL A 115 21.32 -4.39 -14.92
CA VAL A 115 22.60 -4.71 -15.55
C VAL A 115 22.39 -5.11 -17.00
N ILE A 116 21.41 -5.96 -17.29
CA ILE A 116 21.12 -6.43 -18.65
C ILE A 116 20.65 -5.26 -19.53
N GLY A 117 19.66 -4.49 -19.10
CA GLY A 117 19.15 -3.34 -19.86
C GLY A 117 20.22 -2.30 -20.15
N PHE A 118 21.04 -1.97 -19.15
CA PHE A 118 22.17 -1.06 -19.33
C PHE A 118 23.20 -1.61 -20.32
N SER A 119 23.60 -2.88 -20.17
CA SER A 119 24.60 -3.51 -21.02
C SER A 119 24.15 -3.63 -22.47
N LEU A 120 22.88 -3.97 -22.71
CA LEU A 120 22.32 -4.05 -24.06
C LEU A 120 22.42 -2.72 -24.81
N VAL A 121 22.09 -1.60 -24.17
CA VAL A 121 22.19 -0.27 -24.78
C VAL A 121 23.65 0.16 -25.01
N VAL A 122 24.57 -0.22 -24.11
CA VAL A 122 25.99 0.08 -24.28
C VAL A 122 26.61 -0.72 -25.43
N LEU A 123 26.20 -1.97 -25.61
CA LEU A 123 26.67 -2.85 -26.69
C LEU A 123 26.05 -2.48 -28.04
N ASP A 124 24.76 -2.19 -28.06
CA ASP A 124 24.02 -1.78 -29.25
C ASP A 124 22.98 -0.70 -28.90
N PRO A 125 23.22 0.56 -29.28
CA PRO A 125 22.28 1.67 -29.04
C PRO A 125 20.90 1.43 -29.66
N SER A 126 20.78 0.59 -30.68
CA SER A 126 19.48 0.26 -31.29
C SER A 126 18.55 -0.48 -30.32
N ALA A 127 19.08 -1.08 -29.25
CA ALA A 127 18.31 -1.70 -28.19
C ALA A 127 17.33 -0.71 -27.52
N LEU A 128 17.61 0.60 -27.54
CA LEU A 128 16.71 1.62 -27.00
C LEU A 128 15.30 1.56 -27.61
N TYR A 129 15.20 1.33 -28.92
CA TYR A 129 13.90 1.31 -29.61
C TYR A 129 13.08 0.05 -29.30
N ALA A 130 13.74 -1.05 -28.93
CA ALA A 130 13.07 -2.29 -28.54
C ALA A 130 12.69 -2.31 -27.06
N LEU A 131 13.52 -1.70 -26.20
CA LEU A 131 13.37 -1.76 -24.76
C LEU A 131 12.50 -0.63 -24.20
N MET A 132 12.47 0.55 -24.82
CA MET A 132 11.62 1.65 -24.36
C MET A 132 10.23 1.58 -25.00
N PRO A 133 9.15 1.39 -24.21
CA PRO A 133 7.81 1.30 -24.76
C PRO A 133 7.29 2.68 -25.15
N ALA A 134 6.80 2.81 -26.38
CA ALA A 134 6.18 4.04 -26.89
C ALA A 134 5.00 4.51 -26.03
N SER A 135 4.34 3.60 -25.31
CA SER A 135 3.24 3.92 -24.38
C SER A 135 3.64 4.83 -23.21
N LEU A 136 4.95 4.95 -22.92
CA LEU A 136 5.47 5.86 -21.90
C LEU A 136 5.89 7.24 -22.47
N GLY A 137 5.54 7.53 -23.73
CA GLY A 137 5.83 8.83 -24.37
C GLY A 137 7.27 8.97 -24.90
N TYR A 138 8.00 7.86 -25.04
CA TYR A 138 9.30 7.80 -25.71
C TYR A 138 9.11 7.33 -27.14
N ASP A 139 8.84 8.27 -28.05
CA ASP A 139 8.91 8.01 -29.49
C ASP A 139 10.37 7.93 -29.97
N THR A 140 10.56 7.47 -31.20
CA THR A 140 11.89 7.33 -31.81
C THR A 140 12.66 8.65 -31.87
N GLY A 141 11.98 9.78 -32.10
CA GLY A 141 12.63 11.10 -32.16
C GLY A 141 13.12 11.58 -30.80
N ARG A 142 12.34 11.35 -29.74
CA ARG A 142 12.71 11.69 -28.36
C ARG A 142 13.85 10.82 -27.85
N ILE A 143 13.83 9.52 -28.16
CA ILE A 143 14.94 8.59 -27.86
C ILE A 143 16.22 9.08 -28.53
N ASP A 144 16.14 9.42 -29.82
CA ASP A 144 17.27 9.94 -30.60
C ASP A 144 17.86 11.22 -30.02
N ALA A 145 16.99 12.17 -29.66
CA ALA A 145 17.40 13.42 -29.04
C ALA A 145 18.14 13.18 -27.72
N LEU A 146 17.54 12.40 -26.81
CA LEU A 146 18.13 12.11 -25.50
C LEU A 146 19.45 11.33 -25.61
N TYR A 147 19.58 10.44 -26.58
CA TYR A 147 20.79 9.66 -26.75
C TYR A 147 21.94 10.47 -27.35
N ARG A 148 21.66 11.32 -28.36
CA ARG A 148 22.71 12.02 -29.13
C ARG A 148 23.07 13.41 -28.61
N SER A 149 22.15 14.12 -27.97
CA SER A 149 22.37 15.53 -27.54
C SER A 149 22.48 15.65 -26.02
N ALA A 150 23.53 16.34 -25.57
CA ALA A 150 23.68 16.73 -24.18
C ALA A 150 22.60 17.76 -23.79
N GLU A 151 22.33 18.72 -24.66
CA GLU A 151 21.34 19.77 -24.48
C GLU A 151 19.93 19.18 -24.30
N ALA A 152 19.61 18.10 -25.02
CA ALA A 152 18.34 17.40 -24.86
C ALA A 152 18.23 16.69 -23.51
N ARG A 153 19.33 16.14 -22.98
CA ARG A 153 19.36 15.53 -21.64
C ARG A 153 19.28 16.60 -20.55
N ASP A 154 20.00 17.71 -20.72
CA ASP A 154 19.89 18.87 -19.83
C ASP A 154 18.46 19.40 -19.81
N ALA A 155 17.82 19.57 -20.97
CA ALA A 155 16.42 20.00 -21.05
C ALA A 155 15.46 19.02 -20.39
N PHE A 156 15.71 17.70 -20.49
CA PHE A 156 14.90 16.68 -19.83
C PHE A 156 15.04 16.71 -18.30
N LEU A 157 16.26 16.93 -17.80
CA LEU A 157 16.56 17.03 -16.37
C LEU A 157 16.25 18.42 -15.80
N ALA A 158 16.12 19.42 -16.67
CA ALA A 158 15.78 20.78 -16.36
C ALA A 158 14.33 20.90 -15.90
N ARG A 159 14.09 21.97 -15.17
CA ARG A 159 12.82 22.26 -14.52
C ARG A 159 11.87 22.90 -15.52
N GLU A 160 10.72 22.28 -15.78
CA GLU A 160 9.53 23.05 -16.12
C GLU A 160 8.88 23.45 -14.79
N VAL A 161 8.45 24.70 -14.63
CA VAL A 161 7.65 25.14 -13.47
C VAL A 161 6.20 24.99 -13.87
N PRO A 162 5.52 23.88 -13.54
CA PRO A 162 4.13 23.74 -13.91
C PRO A 162 3.28 24.37 -12.81
N ASP A 163 2.07 24.76 -13.18
CA ASP A 163 1.05 25.21 -12.24
C ASP A 163 0.75 24.09 -11.21
N ALA A 164 0.44 24.43 -9.96
CA ALA A 164 0.27 23.45 -8.88
C ALA A 164 -0.79 22.37 -9.19
N ALA A 165 -1.81 22.72 -9.98
CA ALA A 165 -2.80 21.77 -10.48
C ALA A 165 -2.21 20.72 -11.44
N ARG A 166 -1.25 21.11 -12.30
CA ARG A 166 -0.57 20.20 -13.24
C ARG A 166 0.35 19.23 -12.49
N ASN A 167 1.04 19.69 -11.44
CA ASN A 167 1.92 18.89 -10.57
C ASN A 167 1.14 17.76 -9.86
N MET A 168 -0.07 18.09 -9.39
CA MET A 168 -0.95 17.15 -8.70
C MET A 168 -1.53 16.10 -9.66
N VAL A 169 -1.94 16.50 -10.87
CA VAL A 169 -2.40 15.58 -11.93
C VAL A 169 -1.26 14.65 -12.38
N PHE A 170 -0.06 15.19 -12.56
CA PHE A 170 1.11 14.42 -12.99
C PHE A 170 1.52 13.38 -11.94
N GLY A 171 1.71 13.77 -10.68
CA GLY A 171 2.03 12.80 -9.63
C GLY A 171 0.93 11.78 -9.37
N SER A 172 -0.34 12.14 -9.56
CA SER A 172 -1.46 11.18 -9.50
C SER A 172 -1.38 10.14 -10.63
N SER A 173 -0.96 10.55 -11.83
CA SER A 173 -0.79 9.63 -12.96
C SER A 173 0.37 8.65 -12.76
N LEU A 174 1.51 9.13 -12.24
CA LEU A 174 2.66 8.28 -11.91
C LEU A 174 2.37 7.37 -10.72
N PHE A 175 1.72 7.89 -9.67
CA PHE A 175 1.21 7.06 -8.58
C PHE A 175 0.34 5.93 -9.09
N ALA A 176 -0.65 6.24 -9.94
CA ALA A 176 -1.55 5.24 -10.50
C ALA A 176 -0.81 4.21 -11.35
N ASN A 177 0.15 4.63 -12.17
CA ASN A 177 0.95 3.72 -12.99
C ASN A 177 1.82 2.79 -12.14
N ASN A 178 2.61 3.34 -11.22
CA ASN A 178 3.56 2.55 -10.42
C ASN A 178 2.83 1.67 -9.40
N THR A 179 1.72 2.15 -8.84
CA THR A 179 0.82 1.34 -8.01
C THR A 179 0.18 0.22 -8.83
N ARG A 180 -0.24 0.48 -10.08
CA ARG A 180 -0.77 -0.56 -10.97
C ARG A 180 0.27 -1.64 -11.25
N VAL A 181 1.51 -1.27 -11.53
CA VAL A 181 2.62 -2.23 -11.72
C VAL A 181 2.83 -3.06 -10.45
N GLY A 182 2.85 -2.42 -9.26
CA GLY A 182 2.93 -3.12 -7.98
C GLY A 182 1.77 -4.09 -7.75
N ILE A 183 0.52 -3.65 -7.97
CA ILE A 183 -0.67 -4.49 -7.86
C ILE A 183 -0.60 -5.67 -8.82
N LEU A 184 -0.20 -5.45 -10.07
CA LEU A 184 -0.04 -6.52 -11.05
C LEU A 184 1.04 -7.51 -10.61
N ALA A 185 2.21 -7.04 -10.17
CA ALA A 185 3.28 -7.88 -9.67
C ALA A 185 2.82 -8.75 -8.48
N PHE A 186 2.03 -8.18 -7.57
CA PHE A 186 1.46 -8.91 -6.45
C PHE A 186 0.38 -9.91 -6.89
N ALA A 187 -0.65 -9.43 -7.59
CA ALA A 187 -1.86 -10.19 -7.91
C ALA A 187 -1.57 -11.35 -8.87
N THR A 188 -0.74 -11.12 -9.89
CA THR A 188 -0.36 -12.17 -10.85
C THR A 188 0.57 -13.22 -10.24
N GLY A 189 1.03 -13.02 -9.01
CA GLY A 189 1.79 -14.01 -8.24
C GLY A 189 1.08 -15.34 -8.10
N VAL A 190 -0.26 -15.36 -8.01
CA VAL A 190 -1.05 -16.61 -7.96
C VAL A 190 -0.87 -17.48 -9.21
N LEU A 191 -0.39 -16.91 -10.32
CA LEU A 191 -0.04 -17.64 -11.54
C LEU A 191 1.39 -18.20 -11.44
N PHE A 192 1.65 -18.97 -10.37
CA PHE A 192 2.94 -19.63 -10.08
C PHE A 192 4.13 -18.67 -9.92
N GLY A 193 3.87 -17.38 -9.71
CA GLY A 193 4.89 -16.33 -9.58
C GLY A 193 5.55 -15.94 -10.91
N LEU A 194 5.23 -16.60 -12.03
CA LEU A 194 5.93 -16.37 -13.29
C LEU A 194 5.73 -14.94 -13.84
N PRO A 195 4.50 -14.39 -13.92
CA PRO A 195 4.34 -13.02 -14.39
C PRO A 195 4.96 -11.99 -13.43
N THR A 196 4.97 -12.27 -12.12
CA THR A 196 5.66 -11.44 -11.12
C THR A 196 7.16 -11.36 -11.39
N LEU A 197 7.80 -12.50 -11.66
CA LEU A 197 9.23 -12.57 -11.99
C LEU A 197 9.53 -11.74 -13.25
N LEU A 198 8.75 -11.94 -14.31
CA LEU A 198 8.93 -11.26 -15.58
C LEU A 198 8.74 -9.74 -15.45
N LEU A 199 7.71 -9.31 -14.72
CA LEU A 199 7.42 -7.89 -14.53
C LEU A 199 8.52 -7.19 -13.71
N GLN A 200 9.00 -7.83 -12.65
CA GLN A 200 10.11 -7.28 -11.84
C GLN A 200 11.41 -7.18 -12.64
N PHE A 201 11.71 -8.22 -13.43
CA PHE A 201 12.86 -8.24 -14.31
C PHE A 201 12.78 -7.16 -15.40
N TYR A 202 11.61 -7.00 -16.02
CA TYR A 202 11.34 -5.96 -17.02
C TYR A 202 11.47 -4.54 -16.44
N ASN A 203 10.98 -4.31 -15.22
CA ASN A 203 11.20 -3.04 -14.51
C ASN A 203 12.69 -2.74 -14.34
N GLY A 204 13.49 -3.77 -14.06
CA GLY A 204 14.95 -3.65 -14.01
C GLY A 204 15.54 -3.26 -15.36
N ILE A 205 15.16 -3.95 -16.43
CA ILE A 205 15.61 -3.64 -17.81
C ILE A 205 15.30 -2.20 -18.17
N MET A 206 14.08 -1.74 -17.89
CA MET A 206 13.66 -0.36 -18.13
C MET A 206 14.55 0.65 -17.41
N LEU A 207 14.80 0.43 -16.12
CA LEU A 207 15.65 1.29 -15.32
C LEU A 207 17.10 1.31 -15.82
N GLY A 208 17.65 0.15 -16.21
CA GLY A 208 18.98 0.04 -16.81
C GLY A 208 19.09 0.76 -18.16
N THR A 209 18.06 0.64 -18.99
CA THR A 209 17.96 1.28 -20.31
C THR A 209 17.99 2.81 -20.18
N ILE A 210 17.18 3.37 -19.27
CA ILE A 210 17.18 4.80 -18.97
C ILE A 210 18.53 5.22 -18.37
N GLY A 211 19.09 4.43 -17.45
CA GLY A 211 20.41 4.67 -16.88
C GLY A 211 21.51 4.78 -17.94
N ALA A 212 21.46 3.96 -18.99
CA ALA A 212 22.44 4.02 -20.08
C ALA A 212 22.38 5.31 -20.91
N ILE A 213 21.25 6.03 -20.92
CA ILE A 213 21.14 7.34 -21.56
C ILE A 213 21.85 8.40 -20.71
N PHE A 214 21.57 8.43 -19.41
CA PHE A 214 21.90 9.57 -18.54
C PHE A 214 23.19 9.40 -17.71
N LEU A 215 23.68 8.18 -17.52
CA LEU A 215 24.97 7.93 -16.85
C LEU A 215 26.18 8.15 -17.79
N ARG A 216 25.94 8.59 -19.03
CA ARG A 216 26.97 8.97 -19.99
C ARG A 216 27.32 10.45 -19.82
N GLY A 217 28.59 10.76 -20.02
CA GLY A 217 29.09 12.14 -19.93
C GLY A 217 28.99 12.71 -18.51
N ASP A 218 28.65 13.98 -18.43
CA ASP A 218 28.58 14.82 -17.23
C ASP A 218 27.20 14.84 -16.53
N HIS A 219 26.21 14.10 -17.06
CA HIS A 219 24.83 14.15 -16.58
C HIS A 219 24.52 13.20 -15.42
N ALA A 220 25.44 12.30 -15.07
CA ALA A 220 25.21 11.24 -14.10
C ALA A 220 24.72 11.78 -12.74
N LEU A 221 25.36 12.83 -12.22
CA LEU A 221 24.98 13.40 -10.93
C LEU A 221 23.61 14.09 -10.97
N ALA A 222 23.33 14.83 -12.05
CA ALA A 222 22.04 15.49 -12.26
C ALA A 222 20.90 14.47 -12.39
N PHE A 223 21.13 13.38 -13.12
CA PHE A 223 20.18 12.28 -13.24
C PHE A 223 19.94 11.57 -11.92
N LEU A 224 20.98 11.24 -11.16
CA LEU A 224 20.82 10.62 -9.83
C LEU A 224 20.03 11.53 -8.88
N ALA A 225 20.29 12.83 -8.90
CA ALA A 225 19.54 13.80 -8.12
C ALA A 225 18.08 13.94 -8.58
N TRP A 226 17.80 13.70 -9.86
CA TRP A 226 16.45 13.71 -10.41
C TRP A 226 15.66 12.44 -10.07
N ILE A 227 16.28 11.27 -10.16
CA ILE A 227 15.60 9.96 -10.00
C ILE A 227 15.53 9.46 -8.56
N LEU A 228 16.63 9.55 -7.79
CA LEU A 228 16.74 8.85 -6.50
C LEU A 228 15.70 9.27 -5.46
N PRO A 229 15.29 10.56 -5.34
CA PRO A 229 14.33 10.96 -4.31
C PRO A 229 13.05 10.14 -4.32
N HIS A 230 12.45 9.91 -5.50
CA HIS A 230 11.23 9.12 -5.63
C HIS A 230 11.52 7.64 -5.90
N ALA A 231 12.61 7.30 -6.60
CA ALA A 231 12.91 5.92 -6.95
C ALA A 231 13.23 5.06 -5.73
N VAL A 232 13.84 5.61 -4.68
CA VAL A 232 14.12 4.88 -3.44
C VAL A 232 12.83 4.30 -2.81
N PRO A 233 11.80 5.10 -2.46
CA PRO A 233 10.55 4.57 -1.93
C PRO A 233 9.79 3.73 -2.97
N GLU A 234 9.80 4.11 -4.25
CA GLU A 234 9.07 3.40 -5.30
C GLU A 234 9.63 2.00 -5.57
N LEU A 235 10.92 1.86 -5.82
CA LEU A 235 11.56 0.57 -6.08
C LEU A 235 11.45 -0.35 -4.87
N THR A 236 11.47 0.23 -3.66
CA THR A 236 11.19 -0.53 -2.43
C THR A 236 9.75 -1.04 -2.43
N ALA A 237 8.77 -0.19 -2.76
CA ALA A 237 7.36 -0.56 -2.82
C ALA A 237 7.09 -1.69 -3.84
N ILE A 238 7.58 -1.52 -5.07
CA ILE A 238 7.46 -2.52 -6.15
C ILE A 238 8.13 -3.83 -5.75
N SER A 239 9.32 -3.78 -5.14
CA SER A 239 10.02 -4.99 -4.67
C SER A 239 9.28 -5.72 -3.55
N LEU A 240 8.58 -5.00 -2.66
CA LEU A 240 7.69 -5.61 -1.66
C LEU A 240 6.46 -6.26 -2.29
N CYS A 241 5.82 -5.60 -3.27
CA CYS A 241 4.74 -6.20 -4.05
C CYS A 241 5.19 -7.48 -4.77
N CYS A 242 6.35 -7.42 -5.43
CA CYS A 242 6.96 -8.57 -6.08
C CYS A 242 7.21 -9.70 -5.06
N ALA A 243 7.82 -9.41 -3.92
CA ALA A 243 8.05 -10.41 -2.88
C ALA A 243 6.73 -11.04 -2.38
N GLY A 244 5.67 -10.25 -2.19
CA GLY A 244 4.33 -10.75 -1.86
C GLY A 244 3.75 -11.65 -2.96
N GLY A 245 3.88 -11.25 -4.23
CA GLY A 245 3.48 -12.09 -5.37
C GLY A 245 4.26 -13.41 -5.43
N LEU A 246 5.56 -13.40 -5.15
CA LEU A 246 6.40 -14.61 -5.12
C LEU A 246 6.06 -15.53 -3.94
N VAL A 247 5.63 -14.99 -2.80
CA VAL A 247 5.09 -15.79 -1.68
C VAL A 247 3.85 -16.56 -2.14
N LEU A 248 2.92 -15.90 -2.84
CA LEU A 248 1.72 -16.56 -3.40
C LEU A 248 2.08 -17.56 -4.51
N GLY A 249 3.02 -17.18 -5.38
CA GLY A 249 3.49 -18.02 -6.48
C GLY A 249 4.16 -19.30 -6.01
N HIS A 250 4.96 -19.21 -4.95
CA HIS A 250 5.56 -20.37 -4.31
C HIS A 250 4.51 -21.32 -3.74
N ALA A 251 3.48 -20.79 -3.07
CA ALA A 251 2.38 -21.59 -2.55
C ALA A 251 1.62 -22.35 -3.66
N MET A 252 1.56 -21.79 -4.87
CA MET A 252 0.94 -22.43 -6.04
C MET A 252 1.84 -23.44 -6.74
N ALA A 253 3.12 -23.12 -6.88
CA ALA A 253 4.11 -23.95 -7.56
C ALA A 253 4.57 -25.15 -6.71
N ALA A 254 4.74 -24.95 -5.41
CA ALA A 254 5.24 -25.96 -4.49
C ALA A 254 4.41 -26.03 -3.20
N PRO A 255 3.12 -26.46 -3.26
CA PRO A 255 2.25 -26.53 -2.09
C PRO A 255 2.63 -27.62 -1.07
N GLY A 256 3.61 -28.48 -1.39
CA GLY A 256 4.02 -29.59 -0.55
C GLY A 256 2.91 -30.62 -0.39
N ARG A 257 2.53 -30.90 0.87
CA ARG A 257 1.46 -31.86 1.22
C ARG A 257 0.06 -31.22 1.27
N GLU A 258 -0.04 -29.90 1.15
CA GLU A 258 -1.31 -29.18 1.18
C GLU A 258 -1.92 -29.09 -0.22
N THR A 259 -3.23 -28.85 -0.29
CA THR A 259 -3.84 -28.41 -1.56
C THR A 259 -3.36 -26.99 -1.88
N ARG A 260 -3.31 -26.64 -3.17
CA ARG A 260 -2.94 -25.27 -3.61
C ARG A 260 -3.76 -24.19 -2.91
N THR A 261 -5.07 -24.41 -2.75
CA THR A 261 -5.97 -23.49 -2.04
C THR A 261 -5.57 -23.30 -0.59
N ARG A 262 -5.25 -24.38 0.13
CA ARG A 262 -4.84 -24.31 1.53
C ARG A 262 -3.47 -23.66 1.69
N ALA A 263 -2.52 -24.01 0.82
CA ALA A 263 -1.20 -23.38 0.79
C ALA A 263 -1.30 -21.86 0.52
N LEU A 264 -2.19 -21.44 -0.39
CA LEU A 264 -2.49 -20.03 -0.64
C LEU A 264 -3.11 -19.34 0.57
N GLN A 265 -4.14 -19.94 1.18
CA GLN A 265 -4.78 -19.39 2.39
C GLN A 265 -3.77 -19.22 3.53
N ARG A 266 -2.85 -20.18 3.69
CA ARG A 266 -1.77 -20.10 4.67
C ARG A 266 -0.82 -18.94 4.36
N SER A 267 -0.46 -18.74 3.09
CA SER A 267 0.55 -17.75 2.66
C SER A 267 0.02 -16.33 2.46
N ALA A 268 -1.30 -16.20 2.28
CA ALA A 268 -1.97 -14.93 1.98
C ALA A 268 -1.74 -13.82 3.04
N PRO A 269 -1.75 -14.08 4.36
CA PRO A 269 -1.51 -13.03 5.36
C PRO A 269 -0.13 -12.39 5.23
N ALA A 270 0.92 -13.20 5.06
CA ALA A 270 2.28 -12.70 4.87
C ALA A 270 2.42 -11.92 3.55
N ALA A 271 1.85 -12.44 2.46
CA ALA A 271 1.86 -11.76 1.17
C ALA A 271 1.12 -10.42 1.21
N LEU A 272 -0.07 -10.38 1.81
CA LEU A 272 -0.89 -9.19 1.95
C LEU A 272 -0.23 -8.15 2.85
N ALA A 273 0.44 -8.58 3.92
CA ALA A 273 1.19 -7.68 4.78
C ALA A 273 2.34 -6.97 4.03
N LEU A 274 3.06 -7.66 3.13
CA LEU A 274 4.08 -7.03 2.27
C LEU A 274 3.44 -6.03 1.29
N PHE A 275 2.32 -6.40 0.66
CA PHE A 275 1.58 -5.52 -0.23
C PHE A 275 1.12 -4.25 0.50
N LEU A 276 0.49 -4.38 1.68
CA LEU A 276 0.02 -3.23 2.43
C LEU A 276 1.18 -2.36 2.96
N ALA A 277 2.33 -2.96 3.27
CA ALA A 277 3.54 -2.22 3.62
C ALA A 277 4.08 -1.37 2.45
N SER A 278 3.76 -1.72 1.20
CA SER A 278 4.17 -0.96 0.00
C SER A 278 3.34 0.31 -0.23
N LEU A 279 2.08 0.35 0.23
CA LEU A 279 1.16 1.46 -0.09
C LEU A 279 1.64 2.82 0.44
N PRO A 280 2.11 2.95 1.69
CA PRO A 280 2.67 4.21 2.17
C PRO A 280 3.91 4.64 1.37
N LEU A 281 4.70 3.69 0.86
CA LEU A 281 5.89 3.97 0.07
C LEU A 281 5.53 4.51 -1.32
N PHE A 282 4.52 3.93 -1.99
CA PHE A 282 3.99 4.50 -3.23
C PHE A 282 3.48 5.93 -3.02
N PHE A 283 2.77 6.17 -1.92
CA PHE A 283 2.28 7.51 -1.59
C PHE A 283 3.43 8.51 -1.40
N VAL A 284 4.45 8.13 -0.62
CA VAL A 284 5.65 8.95 -0.42
C VAL A 284 6.38 9.19 -1.75
N ALA A 285 6.54 8.18 -2.60
CA ALA A 285 7.17 8.31 -3.90
C ALA A 285 6.42 9.33 -4.79
N ALA A 286 5.10 9.22 -4.89
CA ALA A 286 4.28 10.14 -5.67
C ALA A 286 4.28 11.57 -5.11
N TRP A 287 4.30 11.71 -3.79
CA TRP A 287 4.42 13.01 -3.16
C TRP A 287 5.79 13.65 -3.46
N ILE A 288 6.87 12.89 -3.31
CA ILE A 288 8.22 13.35 -3.69
C ILE A 288 8.26 13.74 -5.17
N GLU A 289 7.61 12.97 -6.03
CA GLU A 289 7.55 13.22 -7.46
C GLU A 289 6.80 14.51 -7.82
N SER A 290 5.65 14.78 -7.19
CA SER A 290 4.88 16.02 -7.41
C SER A 290 5.57 17.27 -6.88
N PHE A 291 6.33 17.16 -5.79
CA PHE A 291 6.83 18.34 -5.07
C PHE A 291 8.33 18.55 -5.22
N ILE A 292 9.12 17.48 -5.19
CA ILE A 292 10.59 17.56 -5.17
C ILE A 292 11.16 17.53 -6.58
N ARG A 293 10.63 16.69 -7.49
CA ARG A 293 11.08 16.67 -8.90
C ARG A 293 10.87 18.04 -9.57
N GLU A 294 9.74 18.68 -9.31
CA GLU A 294 9.35 19.97 -9.91
C GLU A 294 9.85 21.18 -9.10
N SER A 295 10.50 20.96 -7.97
CA SER A 295 11.07 22.04 -7.13
C SER A 295 12.31 22.69 -7.74
N THR A 296 12.61 23.93 -7.31
CA THR A 296 13.87 24.66 -7.58
C THR A 296 15.07 24.10 -6.80
N LEU A 297 14.91 22.99 -6.07
CA LEU A 297 15.99 22.44 -5.26
C LEU A 297 17.18 22.06 -6.15
N GLY A 298 18.36 22.51 -5.75
CA GLY A 298 19.62 22.12 -6.40
C GLY A 298 19.96 20.65 -6.16
N THR A 299 20.91 20.14 -6.94
CA THR A 299 21.38 18.74 -6.93
C THR A 299 21.68 18.22 -5.52
N ALA A 300 22.40 18.98 -4.71
CA ALA A 300 22.76 18.59 -3.34
C ALA A 300 21.55 18.41 -2.43
N ALA A 301 20.55 19.29 -2.52
CA ALA A 301 19.34 19.21 -1.71
C ALA A 301 18.48 17.99 -2.11
N ARG A 302 18.34 17.72 -3.42
CA ARG A 302 17.64 16.53 -3.92
C ARG A 302 18.33 15.23 -3.48
N LEU A 303 19.66 15.16 -3.57
CA LEU A 303 20.43 14.01 -3.06
C LEU A 303 20.29 13.88 -1.53
N GLY A 304 20.21 14.99 -0.79
CA GLY A 304 19.91 15.00 0.64
C GLY A 304 18.55 14.36 0.97
N VAL A 305 17.52 14.64 0.18
CA VAL A 305 16.20 13.99 0.30
C VAL A 305 16.31 12.49 0.06
N ALA A 306 17.01 12.07 -1.01
CA ALA A 306 17.22 10.66 -1.30
C ALA A 306 17.95 9.93 -0.16
N ALA A 307 19.00 10.54 0.39
CA ALA A 307 19.74 10.02 1.53
C ALA A 307 18.87 9.93 2.79
N ALA A 308 18.06 10.95 3.08
CA ALA A 308 17.11 10.93 4.18
C ALA A 308 16.08 9.80 4.02
N GLY A 309 15.55 9.60 2.80
CA GLY A 309 14.66 8.49 2.48
C GLY A 309 15.28 7.12 2.78
N LEU A 310 16.53 6.90 2.35
CA LEU A 310 17.28 5.67 2.65
C LEU A 310 17.50 5.46 4.14
N ILE A 311 17.86 6.52 4.88
CA ILE A 311 18.04 6.47 6.34
C ILE A 311 16.73 6.10 7.04
N LEU A 312 15.63 6.73 6.65
CA LEU A 312 14.30 6.48 7.22
C LEU A 312 13.82 5.05 6.93
N LEU A 313 14.01 4.56 5.70
CA LEU A 313 13.74 3.15 5.35
C LEU A 313 14.59 2.19 6.19
N GLY A 314 15.88 2.48 6.34
CA GLY A 314 16.79 1.68 7.17
C GLY A 314 16.38 1.69 8.65
N ALA A 315 15.97 2.83 9.18
CA ALA A 315 15.47 2.98 10.55
C ALA A 315 14.15 2.22 10.74
N ALA A 316 13.18 2.39 9.84
CA ALA A 316 11.91 1.67 9.86
C ALA A 316 12.14 0.15 9.81
N ALA A 317 13.02 -0.33 8.93
CA ALA A 317 13.39 -1.73 8.85
C ALA A 317 14.06 -2.25 10.14
N ARG A 318 14.84 -1.43 10.87
CA ARG A 318 15.40 -1.81 12.18
C ARG A 318 14.33 -1.86 13.27
N VAL A 319 13.43 -0.87 13.33
CA VAL A 319 12.31 -0.84 14.28
C VAL A 319 11.39 -2.06 14.07
N LEU A 320 11.00 -2.33 12.83
CA LEU A 320 10.18 -3.49 12.49
C LEU A 320 10.89 -4.82 12.84
N ARG A 321 12.22 -4.87 12.72
CA ARG A 321 13.01 -6.01 13.22
C ARG A 321 13.00 -6.13 14.76
N GLY A 322 12.95 -5.02 15.49
CA GLY A 322 12.81 -5.03 16.95
C GLY A 322 11.41 -5.46 17.44
N LEU A 323 10.38 -5.25 16.63
CA LEU A 323 8.99 -5.63 16.93
C LEU A 323 8.68 -7.13 16.71
N ARG A 324 9.71 -7.92 16.35
CA ARG A 324 9.67 -9.39 16.29
C ARG A 324 9.51 -9.94 17.72
N GLY A 325 8.29 -9.91 18.27
CA GLY A 325 7.98 -10.65 19.50
C GLY A 325 8.43 -12.12 19.40
N GLU A 326 8.67 -12.76 20.54
CA GLU A 326 9.23 -14.12 20.66
C GLU A 326 8.62 -15.10 19.65
N ARG A 327 9.52 -15.91 19.03
CA ARG A 327 9.21 -16.84 17.95
C ARG A 327 8.06 -17.77 18.34
N PRO A 328 6.89 -17.73 17.67
CA PRO A 328 6.14 -18.95 17.49
C PRO A 328 6.92 -19.80 16.47
N THR A 329 7.00 -21.10 16.72
CA THR A 329 7.55 -22.09 15.79
C THR A 329 7.07 -21.79 14.37
N SER A 330 8.02 -21.50 13.50
CA SER A 330 7.81 -21.04 12.12
C SER A 330 6.87 -21.95 11.33
N PRO A 331 5.91 -21.42 10.55
CA PRO A 331 5.59 -22.04 9.28
C PRO A 331 6.79 -21.75 8.37
N THR A 332 7.57 -22.77 8.04
CA THR A 332 8.53 -22.69 6.95
C THR A 332 7.75 -22.39 5.67
N TRP A 333 7.95 -21.20 5.12
CA TRP A 333 7.56 -20.89 3.75
C TRP A 333 8.56 -21.55 2.83
#